data_AF-A0A7S3YHW7-F1
#
_entry.id   AF-A0A7S3YHW7-F1
#
_cell.length_a   1.000
_cell.length_b   1.000
_cell.length_c   1.000
_cell.angle_alpha   90.00
_cell.angle_beta   90.00
_cell.angle_gamma   90.00
#
_symmetry.space_group_name_H-M   'P 1'
#
loop_
_entity.id
_entity.type
_entity.pdbx_description
1 polymer ?
#
loop_
_entity_poly.entity_id
_entity_poly.type
_entity_poly.pdbx_seq_one_letter_code
_entity_poly.pdbx_strand_id
1 'polypeptide(L)'
;MGNGSPSKHVANCGKYLNLLLDSKTTAQEKEKAAKELEDALREMNRLLYGNVTTDTPGDRKTIGKLIVAIRSSDLTERLVLNIQRLGFETPKLTARIVQFFLRDQGSSYDAIKYFKNRPQLIPHLINSFTTSHVTIPVSDILKEALMYPEILGMMLERTETQGDKVIDAPDLWKIMEYMKSTDFGTAAEAFAILDVIVNCREDISAETDNERKEKGKRGHVLSEDKQREHKALFKRWLQNENETQFWSELHSFLRTEESPATKIRVLNFLYTMLKSPDYFHVAMRYATVPEHLKLMMRLLDAKNCRIQVVAYNVFKIFFACAFPDPPKGIAEILFPNKKKIVDFLEALKESTKDRNGEMQDEVDLINSQLRKLPKSTSKVVSGSPMDKKNQSPAVPANSSANVHSASANDDAKRTPKEAPKLRLTLSELSLSESNQGENEDEEVPSVVSRTAIVLQPSERDEEFGRGMQPGGGITTPSPRAAQQSEARTSVKRTA
;
A
#
# COMPACT_ATOMS: atom_id res chain seq x y z
N MET A 1 -21.37 -13.84 40.31
CA MET A 1 -21.89 -14.99 39.53
C MET A 1 -20.92 -15.24 38.39
N GLY A 2 -20.17 -16.34 38.39
CA GLY A 2 -19.16 -16.58 37.35
C GLY A 2 -18.31 -17.82 37.65
N ASN A 3 -18.90 -19.01 37.53
CA ASN A 3 -18.23 -20.31 37.65
C ASN A 3 -18.64 -21.24 36.49
N GLY A 4 -18.75 -20.69 35.28
CA GLY A 4 -18.91 -21.50 34.07
C GLY A 4 -17.57 -22.11 33.66
N SER A 5 -17.53 -23.41 33.35
CA SER A 5 -16.35 -24.00 32.69
C SER A 5 -16.09 -23.29 31.35
N PRO A 6 -14.83 -23.05 30.93
CA PRO A 6 -14.52 -22.49 29.61
C PRO A 6 -15.26 -23.14 28.43
N SER A 7 -15.44 -24.46 28.47
CA SER A 7 -16.20 -25.21 27.46
C SER A 7 -17.68 -24.84 27.41
N LYS A 8 -18.26 -24.42 28.55
CA LYS A 8 -19.65 -23.96 28.63
C LYS A 8 -19.84 -22.63 27.91
N HIS A 9 -18.86 -21.73 27.97
CA HIS A 9 -18.92 -20.46 27.23
C HIS A 9 -18.95 -20.70 25.72
N VAL A 10 -18.07 -21.58 25.21
CA VAL A 10 -18.04 -21.97 23.79
C VAL A 10 -19.36 -22.63 23.36
N ALA A 11 -19.88 -23.57 24.16
CA ALA A 11 -21.16 -24.24 23.87
C ALA A 11 -22.35 -23.26 23.88
N ASN A 12 -22.36 -22.31 24.82
CA ASN A 12 -23.39 -21.26 24.88
C ASN A 12 -23.34 -20.38 23.63
N CYS A 13 -22.16 -19.93 23.20
CA CYS A 13 -22.01 -19.16 21.96
C CYS A 13 -22.58 -19.93 20.76
N GLY A 14 -22.23 -21.22 20.62
CA GLY A 14 -22.76 -22.06 19.53
C GLY A 14 -24.29 -22.21 19.56
N LYS A 15 -24.87 -22.37 20.76
CA LYS A 15 -26.33 -22.44 20.97
C LYS A 15 -27.02 -21.13 20.57
N TYR A 16 -26.54 -19.99 21.06
CA TYR A 16 -27.17 -18.70 20.81
C TYR A 16 -26.97 -18.23 19.36
N LEU A 17 -25.83 -18.57 18.75
CA LEU A 17 -25.63 -18.37 17.32
C LEU A 17 -26.62 -19.20 16.50
N ASN A 18 -26.88 -20.47 16.86
CA ASN A 18 -27.92 -21.27 16.19
C ASN A 18 -29.30 -20.59 16.24
N LEU A 19 -29.71 -20.13 17.42
CA LEU A 19 -30.99 -19.43 17.59
C LEU A 19 -31.06 -18.12 16.80
N LEU A 20 -29.95 -17.37 16.73
CA LEU A 20 -29.89 -16.14 15.96
C LEU A 20 -30.06 -16.39 14.45
N LEU A 21 -29.45 -17.47 13.96
CA LEU A 21 -29.41 -17.78 12.53
C LEU A 21 -30.64 -18.56 12.04
N ASP A 22 -31.39 -19.23 12.93
CA ASP A 22 -32.56 -20.01 12.58
C ASP A 22 -33.71 -19.13 12.06
N SER A 23 -34.23 -19.53 10.90
CA SER A 23 -35.39 -18.91 10.26
C SER A 23 -36.67 -19.01 11.10
N LYS A 24 -36.79 -20.04 11.95
CA LYS A 24 -37.99 -20.32 12.75
C LYS A 24 -38.03 -19.55 14.07
N THR A 25 -36.90 -19.01 14.52
CA THR A 25 -36.80 -18.26 15.78
C THR A 25 -37.45 -16.88 15.65
N THR A 26 -38.29 -16.54 16.62
CA THR A 26 -39.02 -15.26 16.65
C THR A 26 -38.08 -14.08 16.84
N ALA A 27 -38.53 -12.87 16.50
CA ALA A 27 -37.71 -11.65 16.66
C ALA A 27 -37.29 -11.42 18.13
N GLN A 28 -38.20 -11.64 19.08
CA GLN A 28 -37.91 -11.50 20.52
C GLN A 28 -36.88 -12.53 21.00
N GLU A 29 -36.97 -13.76 20.51
CA GLU A 29 -35.97 -14.80 20.83
C GLU A 29 -34.61 -14.50 20.19
N LYS A 30 -34.59 -13.93 18.99
CA LYS A 30 -33.34 -13.49 18.32
C LYS A 30 -32.67 -12.36 19.07
N GLU A 31 -33.44 -11.37 19.55
CA GLU A 31 -32.91 -10.28 20.39
C GLU A 31 -32.30 -10.83 21.68
N LYS A 32 -33.01 -11.75 22.36
CA LYS A 32 -32.49 -12.42 23.55
C LYS A 32 -31.23 -13.23 23.23
N ALA A 33 -31.23 -13.99 22.14
CA ALA A 33 -30.08 -14.78 21.72
C ALA A 33 -28.87 -13.91 21.36
N ALA A 34 -29.08 -12.76 20.72
CA ALA A 34 -28.02 -11.81 20.40
C ALA A 34 -27.34 -11.27 21.67
N LYS A 35 -28.13 -10.86 22.67
CA LYS A 35 -27.60 -10.39 23.96
C LYS A 35 -26.81 -11.47 24.69
N GLU A 36 -27.36 -12.69 24.74
CA GLU A 36 -26.72 -13.82 25.41
C GLU A 36 -25.43 -14.29 24.69
N LEU A 37 -25.40 -14.21 23.35
CA LEU A 37 -24.21 -14.46 22.55
C LEU A 37 -23.13 -13.42 22.86
N GLU A 38 -23.51 -12.13 22.91
CA GLU A 38 -22.60 -11.04 23.24
C GLU A 38 -22.00 -11.20 24.64
N ASP A 39 -22.82 -11.49 25.65
CA ASP A 39 -22.37 -11.72 27.03
C ASP A 39 -21.42 -12.92 27.13
N ALA A 40 -21.70 -14.01 26.41
CA ALA A 40 -20.83 -15.17 26.38
C ALA A 40 -19.47 -14.86 25.72
N LEU A 41 -19.46 -14.13 24.61
CA LEU A 41 -18.23 -13.70 23.92
C LEU A 41 -17.44 -12.66 24.72
N ARG A 42 -18.12 -11.79 25.45
CA ARG A 42 -17.50 -10.82 26.37
C ARG A 42 -16.77 -11.54 27.48
N GLU A 43 -17.37 -12.57 28.06
CA GLU A 43 -16.73 -13.37 29.10
C GLU A 43 -15.53 -14.17 28.54
N MET A 44 -15.65 -14.71 27.31
CA MET A 44 -14.50 -15.34 26.63
C MET A 44 -13.36 -14.33 26.43
N ASN A 45 -13.64 -13.12 25.96
CA ASN A 45 -12.64 -12.06 25.82
C ASN A 45 -12.01 -11.67 27.16
N ARG A 46 -12.80 -11.58 28.24
CA ARG A 46 -12.31 -11.32 29.60
C ARG A 46 -11.33 -12.40 30.05
N LEU A 47 -11.62 -13.68 29.78
CA LEU A 47 -10.72 -14.78 30.11
C LEU A 47 -9.41 -14.70 29.32
N LEU A 48 -9.44 -14.26 28.06
CA LEU A 48 -8.26 -14.17 27.20
C LEU A 48 -7.39 -12.93 27.49
N TYR A 49 -8.01 -11.78 27.78
CA TYR A 49 -7.34 -10.47 27.83
C TYR A 49 -7.44 -9.73 29.18
N GLY A 50 -8.30 -10.17 30.11
CA GLY A 50 -8.63 -9.39 31.32
C GLY A 50 -9.72 -8.32 31.06
N ASN A 51 -9.99 -7.46 32.03
CA ASN A 51 -10.87 -6.28 31.89
C ASN A 51 -10.21 -5.03 32.52
N VAL A 52 -10.85 -3.87 32.34
CA VAL A 52 -10.34 -2.56 32.82
C VAL A 52 -10.24 -2.49 34.36
N THR A 53 -10.95 -3.36 35.09
CA THR A 53 -11.03 -3.33 36.56
C THR A 53 -10.21 -4.40 37.28
N THR A 54 -9.84 -5.48 36.58
CA THR A 54 -9.01 -6.58 37.06
C THR A 54 -7.98 -6.86 35.99
N ASP A 55 -6.78 -6.30 36.16
CA ASP A 55 -5.62 -6.32 35.25
C ASP A 55 -5.07 -7.73 34.91
N THR A 56 -5.78 -8.81 35.21
CA THR A 56 -5.29 -10.17 34.99
C THR A 56 -6.25 -10.98 34.12
N PRO A 57 -5.77 -11.51 32.98
CA PRO A 57 -6.45 -12.58 32.24
C PRO A 57 -6.74 -13.79 33.13
N GLY A 58 -7.52 -14.74 32.60
CA GLY A 58 -7.69 -16.03 33.25
C GLY A 58 -6.33 -16.71 33.52
N ASP A 59 -6.27 -17.57 34.54
CA ASP A 59 -5.05 -18.34 34.79
C ASP A 59 -4.73 -19.23 33.56
N ARG A 60 -3.44 -19.58 33.38
CA ARG A 60 -2.97 -20.35 32.22
C ARG A 60 -3.78 -21.63 31.97
N LYS A 61 -4.26 -22.27 33.04
CA LYS A 61 -5.06 -23.51 32.95
C LYS A 61 -6.44 -23.24 32.37
N THR A 62 -7.10 -22.16 32.78
CA THR A 62 -8.41 -21.74 32.25
C THR A 62 -8.29 -21.28 30.80
N ILE A 63 -7.27 -20.48 30.47
CA ILE A 63 -6.99 -20.06 29.09
C ILE A 63 -6.73 -21.29 28.21
N GLY A 64 -5.87 -22.22 28.64
CA GLY A 64 -5.59 -23.46 27.91
C GLY A 64 -6.85 -24.29 27.64
N LYS A 65 -7.75 -24.42 28.63
CA LYS A 65 -9.05 -25.11 28.45
C LYS A 65 -9.95 -24.38 27.46
N LEU A 66 -10.01 -23.05 27.50
CA LEU A 66 -10.79 -22.25 26.56
C LEU A 66 -10.29 -22.43 25.13
N ILE A 67 -8.98 -22.33 24.94
CA ILE A 67 -8.29 -22.53 23.67
C ILE A 67 -8.62 -23.91 23.07
N VAL A 68 -8.51 -24.97 23.86
CA VAL A 68 -8.84 -26.34 23.42
C VAL A 68 -10.32 -26.46 23.05
N ALA A 69 -11.22 -25.88 23.84
CA ALA A 69 -12.65 -25.91 23.57
C ALA A 69 -13.02 -25.20 22.26
N ILE A 70 -12.41 -24.04 21.98
CA ILE A 70 -12.65 -23.28 20.75
C ILE A 70 -12.09 -24.05 19.54
N ARG A 71 -10.85 -24.57 19.62
CA ARG A 71 -10.21 -25.38 18.57
C ARG A 71 -10.99 -26.64 18.22
N SER A 72 -11.66 -27.23 19.20
CA SER A 72 -12.48 -28.44 19.02
C SER A 72 -13.88 -28.13 18.49
N SER A 73 -14.21 -26.86 18.24
CA SER A 73 -15.51 -26.40 17.77
C SER A 73 -15.39 -25.72 16.40
N ASP A 74 -16.52 -25.55 15.71
CA ASP A 74 -16.66 -24.76 14.49
C ASP A 74 -17.06 -23.29 14.78
N LEU A 75 -17.00 -22.87 16.04
CA LEU A 75 -17.58 -21.60 16.49
C LEU A 75 -16.95 -20.39 15.78
N THR A 76 -15.63 -20.32 15.68
CA THR A 76 -14.92 -19.19 15.05
C THR A 76 -15.26 -19.06 13.58
N GLU A 77 -15.32 -20.18 12.85
CA GLU A 77 -15.73 -20.21 11.44
C GLU A 77 -17.14 -19.70 11.28
N ARG A 78 -18.07 -20.20 12.10
CA ARG A 78 -19.47 -19.81 12.02
C ARG A 78 -19.71 -18.36 12.41
N LEU A 79 -18.96 -17.82 13.37
CA LEU A 79 -19.01 -16.41 13.73
C LEU A 79 -18.49 -15.53 12.58
N VAL A 80 -17.36 -15.90 11.97
CA VAL A 80 -16.78 -15.15 10.84
C VAL A 80 -17.71 -15.18 9.63
N LEU A 81 -18.23 -16.36 9.24
CA LEU A 81 -19.13 -16.52 8.09
C LEU A 81 -20.48 -15.80 8.25
N ASN A 82 -20.85 -15.42 9.48
CA ASN A 82 -22.09 -14.72 9.77
C ASN A 82 -21.84 -13.33 10.35
N ILE A 83 -20.63 -12.78 10.23
CA ILE A 83 -20.24 -11.56 10.96
C ILE A 83 -21.14 -10.36 10.66
N GLN A 84 -21.63 -10.24 9.42
CA GLN A 84 -22.57 -9.19 8.99
C GLN A 84 -23.96 -9.29 9.64
N ARG A 85 -24.31 -10.45 10.21
CA ARG A 85 -25.62 -10.72 10.84
C ARG A 85 -25.58 -10.55 12.36
N LEU A 86 -24.43 -10.23 12.94
CA LEU A 86 -24.24 -10.12 14.38
C LEU A 86 -24.56 -8.71 14.88
N GLY A 87 -24.89 -8.58 16.17
CA GLY A 87 -25.15 -7.27 16.79
C GLY A 87 -23.88 -6.42 16.89
N PHE A 88 -24.01 -5.10 16.97
CA PHE A 88 -22.91 -4.11 16.82
C PHE A 88 -21.59 -4.43 17.55
N GLU A 89 -21.63 -4.93 18.79
CA GLU A 89 -20.41 -5.23 19.57
C GLU A 89 -19.84 -6.63 19.30
N THR A 90 -20.67 -7.55 18.82
CA THR A 90 -20.34 -8.96 18.63
C THR A 90 -19.24 -9.19 17.57
N PRO A 91 -19.22 -8.51 16.41
CA PRO A 91 -18.10 -8.56 15.46
C PRO A 91 -16.76 -8.19 16.09
N LYS A 92 -16.71 -7.15 16.94
CA LYS A 92 -15.47 -6.71 17.60
C LYS A 92 -14.97 -7.78 18.58
N LEU A 93 -15.85 -8.35 19.38
CA LEU A 93 -15.53 -9.45 20.30
C LEU A 93 -15.05 -10.69 19.53
N THR A 94 -15.65 -10.97 18.38
CA THR A 94 -15.26 -12.06 17.48
C THR A 94 -13.87 -11.82 16.92
N ALA A 95 -13.60 -10.64 16.38
CA ALA A 95 -12.30 -10.26 15.83
C ALA A 95 -11.18 -10.43 16.85
N ARG A 96 -11.39 -9.94 18.08
CA ARG A 96 -10.43 -10.11 19.19
C ARG A 96 -10.13 -11.58 19.49
N ILE A 97 -11.15 -12.44 19.55
CA ILE A 97 -10.93 -13.88 19.77
C ILE A 97 -10.11 -14.48 18.62
N VAL A 98 -10.47 -14.18 17.37
CA VAL A 98 -9.73 -14.68 16.19
C VAL A 98 -8.27 -14.20 16.19
N GLN A 99 -8.02 -12.91 16.49
CA GLN A 99 -6.68 -12.35 16.63
C GLN A 99 -5.88 -13.03 17.75
N PHE A 100 -6.51 -13.34 18.89
CA PHE A 100 -5.86 -14.11 19.96
C PHE A 100 -5.30 -15.44 19.43
N PHE A 101 -6.09 -16.18 18.66
CA PHE A 101 -5.67 -17.46 18.09
C PHE A 101 -4.60 -17.31 17.02
N LEU A 102 -4.66 -16.24 16.23
CA LEU A 102 -3.61 -15.94 15.26
C LEU A 102 -2.28 -15.67 15.98
N ARG A 103 -2.28 -14.91 17.09
CA ARG A 103 -1.04 -14.52 17.81
C ARG A 103 -0.46 -15.58 18.74
N ASP A 104 -1.25 -16.56 19.18
CA ASP A 104 -0.79 -17.54 20.16
C ASP A 104 0.28 -18.47 19.56
N GLN A 105 1.51 -18.41 20.08
CA GLN A 105 2.68 -19.11 19.52
C GLN A 105 2.58 -20.65 19.57
N GLY A 106 1.75 -21.21 20.46
CA GLY A 106 1.41 -22.64 20.46
C GLY A 106 0.32 -23.01 19.43
N SER A 107 -0.19 -22.02 18.69
CA SER A 107 -1.38 -22.10 17.85
C SER A 107 -1.22 -21.46 16.48
N SER A 108 -0.14 -20.73 16.18
CA SER A 108 0.03 -20.10 14.85
C SER A 108 -0.01 -21.13 13.71
N TYR A 109 0.53 -22.34 13.92
CA TYR A 109 0.37 -23.46 12.97
C TYR A 109 -1.10 -23.86 12.78
N ASP A 110 -1.87 -23.90 13.87
CA ASP A 110 -3.30 -24.20 13.82
C ASP A 110 -4.12 -23.07 13.18
N ALA A 111 -3.68 -21.81 13.34
CA ALA A 111 -4.31 -20.65 12.71
C ALA A 111 -4.08 -20.64 11.19
N ILE A 112 -2.85 -20.92 10.74
CA ILE A 112 -2.56 -21.12 9.31
C ILE A 112 -3.39 -22.29 8.76
N LYS A 113 -3.43 -23.42 9.48
CA LYS A 113 -4.24 -24.59 9.10
C LYS A 113 -5.74 -24.26 9.05
N TYR A 114 -6.22 -23.42 9.96
CA TYR A 114 -7.61 -22.99 10.01
C TYR A 114 -8.01 -22.26 8.72
N PHE A 115 -7.19 -21.32 8.24
CA PHE A 115 -7.43 -20.63 6.96
C PHE A 115 -7.19 -21.53 5.76
N LYS A 116 -6.10 -22.33 5.74
CA LYS A 116 -5.81 -23.27 4.64
C LYS A 116 -6.94 -24.27 4.38
N ASN A 117 -7.58 -24.76 5.44
CA ASN A 117 -8.72 -25.67 5.32
C ASN A 117 -10.03 -24.96 4.93
N ARG A 118 -10.05 -23.62 4.93
CA ARG A 118 -11.22 -22.78 4.70
C ARG A 118 -10.87 -21.54 3.85
N PRO A 119 -10.38 -21.74 2.62
CA PRO A 119 -9.92 -20.65 1.77
C PRO A 119 -11.01 -19.60 1.47
N GLN A 120 -12.30 -19.96 1.59
CA GLN A 120 -13.42 -19.05 1.40
C GLN A 120 -13.52 -17.95 2.46
N LEU A 121 -12.83 -18.06 3.60
CA LEU A 121 -12.89 -17.06 4.67
C LEU A 121 -12.25 -15.73 4.24
N ILE A 122 -11.17 -15.75 3.47
CA ILE A 122 -10.50 -14.54 2.98
C ILE A 122 -11.43 -13.70 2.10
N PRO A 123 -11.99 -14.24 0.98
CA PRO A 123 -12.92 -13.47 0.15
C PRO A 123 -14.21 -13.12 0.90
N HIS A 124 -14.68 -13.94 1.84
CA HIS A 124 -15.84 -13.58 2.67
C HIS A 124 -15.58 -12.35 3.56
N LEU A 125 -14.43 -12.29 4.24
CA LEU A 125 -14.02 -11.15 5.05
C LEU A 125 -13.87 -9.89 4.21
N ILE A 126 -13.25 -10.00 3.03
CA ILE A 126 -13.07 -8.88 2.10
C ILE A 126 -14.42 -8.39 1.57
N ASN A 127 -15.30 -9.30 1.15
CA ASN A 127 -16.65 -8.93 0.72
C ASN A 127 -17.52 -8.37 1.85
N SER A 128 -17.11 -8.56 3.11
CA SER A 128 -17.86 -8.02 4.25
C SER A 128 -17.72 -6.51 4.43
N PHE A 129 -16.75 -5.87 3.75
CA PHE A 129 -16.52 -4.42 3.74
C PHE A 129 -17.71 -3.61 3.21
N THR A 130 -18.67 -4.25 2.53
CA THR A 130 -19.94 -3.62 2.11
C THR A 130 -20.83 -3.21 3.29
N THR A 131 -20.51 -3.67 4.51
CA THR A 131 -21.29 -3.43 5.72
C THR A 131 -20.47 -2.60 6.72
N SER A 132 -20.73 -1.28 6.78
CA SER A 132 -19.92 -0.30 7.52
C SER A 132 -19.60 -0.68 8.98
N HIS A 133 -20.57 -1.20 9.75
CA HIS A 133 -20.34 -1.53 11.16
C HIS A 133 -19.42 -2.74 11.41
N VAL A 134 -19.18 -3.59 10.39
CA VAL A 134 -18.24 -4.72 10.51
C VAL A 134 -16.89 -4.45 9.88
N THR A 135 -16.73 -3.40 9.08
CA THR A 135 -15.51 -3.07 8.32
C THR A 135 -14.25 -3.12 9.19
N ILE A 136 -14.25 -2.45 10.34
CA ILE A 136 -13.10 -2.46 11.27
C ILE A 136 -12.86 -3.88 11.82
N PRO A 137 -13.83 -4.59 12.43
CA PRO A 137 -13.65 -5.97 12.86
C PRO A 137 -13.11 -6.93 11.80
N VAL A 138 -13.60 -6.86 10.55
CA VAL A 138 -13.12 -7.75 9.49
C VAL A 138 -11.72 -7.35 9.02
N SER A 139 -11.43 -6.05 8.98
CA SER A 139 -10.09 -5.53 8.71
C SER A 139 -9.09 -6.00 9.76
N ASP A 140 -9.44 -5.93 11.05
CA ASP A 140 -8.60 -6.37 12.16
C ASP A 140 -8.24 -7.87 12.08
N ILE A 141 -9.18 -8.70 11.62
CA ILE A 141 -8.91 -10.12 11.33
C ILE A 141 -7.96 -10.25 10.13
N LEU A 142 -8.23 -9.53 9.04
CA LEU A 142 -7.44 -9.61 7.80
C LEU A 142 -6.01 -9.11 8.01
N LYS A 143 -5.81 -7.95 8.62
CA LYS A 143 -4.49 -7.36 8.92
C LYS A 143 -3.65 -8.34 9.72
N GLU A 144 -4.22 -9.01 10.73
CA GLU A 144 -3.50 -10.03 11.52
C GLU A 144 -3.21 -11.30 10.71
N ALA A 145 -4.20 -11.80 9.97
CA ALA A 145 -4.07 -13.04 9.20
C ALA A 145 -3.08 -12.90 8.04
N LEU A 146 -3.09 -11.75 7.35
CA LEU A 146 -2.25 -11.48 6.19
C LEU A 146 -0.78 -11.27 6.54
N MET A 147 -0.44 -11.05 7.81
CA MET A 147 0.98 -11.07 8.22
C MET A 147 1.62 -12.45 7.99
N TYR A 148 0.83 -13.53 7.98
CA TYR A 148 1.34 -14.87 7.72
C TYR A 148 1.56 -15.09 6.21
N PRO A 149 2.80 -15.38 5.75
CA PRO A 149 3.10 -15.57 4.33
C PRO A 149 2.18 -16.59 3.65
N GLU A 150 1.82 -17.67 4.35
CA GLU A 150 0.95 -18.71 3.79
C GLU A 150 -0.46 -18.20 3.51
N ILE A 151 -1.00 -17.32 4.34
CA ILE A 151 -2.34 -16.74 4.17
C ILE A 151 -2.27 -15.62 3.13
N LEU A 152 -1.21 -14.80 3.14
CA LEU A 152 -0.98 -13.82 2.08
C LEU A 152 -0.90 -14.48 0.70
N GLY A 153 -0.16 -15.59 0.58
CA GLY A 153 -0.06 -16.36 -0.65
C GLY A 153 -1.43 -16.83 -1.15
N MET A 154 -2.31 -17.31 -0.25
CA MET A 154 -3.68 -17.68 -0.61
C MET A 154 -4.49 -16.51 -1.17
N MET A 155 -4.27 -15.29 -0.67
CA MET A 155 -4.93 -14.06 -1.16
C MET A 155 -4.38 -13.59 -2.51
N LEU A 156 -3.06 -13.59 -2.67
CA LEU A 156 -2.36 -13.07 -3.86
C LEU A 156 -2.39 -14.05 -5.05
N GLU A 157 -2.52 -15.34 -4.80
CA GLU A 157 -2.51 -16.39 -5.84
C GLU A 157 -3.87 -17.07 -5.99
N ARG A 158 -4.93 -16.39 -5.52
CA ARG A 158 -6.29 -16.90 -5.66
C ARG A 158 -6.66 -17.02 -7.14
N THR A 159 -7.27 -18.14 -7.47
CA THR A 159 -7.83 -18.41 -8.80
C THR A 159 -9.33 -18.66 -8.70
N GLU A 160 -10.05 -18.33 -9.76
CA GLU A 160 -11.48 -18.62 -9.91
C GLU A 160 -11.71 -19.48 -11.16
N THR A 161 -12.80 -20.24 -11.14
CA THR A 161 -13.26 -20.99 -12.33
C THR A 161 -14.37 -20.21 -13.01
N GLN A 162 -14.14 -19.84 -14.26
CA GLN A 162 -15.15 -19.22 -15.13
C GLN A 162 -15.45 -20.20 -16.28
N GLY A 163 -16.50 -21.01 -16.09
CA GLY A 163 -16.73 -22.18 -16.94
C GLY A 163 -15.60 -23.20 -16.79
N ASP A 164 -15.00 -23.62 -17.89
CA ASP A 164 -13.89 -24.58 -17.90
C ASP A 164 -12.50 -23.93 -17.70
N LYS A 165 -12.43 -22.60 -17.58
CA LYS A 165 -11.16 -21.86 -17.45
C LYS A 165 -10.87 -21.50 -16.00
N VAL A 166 -9.64 -21.73 -15.57
CA VAL A 166 -9.08 -21.17 -14.34
C VAL A 166 -8.46 -19.83 -14.67
N ILE A 167 -8.87 -18.77 -13.97
CA ILE A 167 -8.36 -17.41 -14.13
C ILE A 167 -7.74 -16.92 -12.82
N ASP A 168 -6.69 -16.12 -12.92
CA ASP A 168 -6.13 -15.42 -11.77
C ASP A 168 -7.13 -14.36 -11.29
N ALA A 169 -7.50 -14.44 -10.01
CA ALA A 169 -8.47 -13.57 -9.37
C ALA A 169 -7.98 -13.18 -7.98
N PRO A 170 -6.82 -12.50 -7.88
CA PRO A 170 -6.24 -12.17 -6.59
C PRO A 170 -7.15 -11.19 -5.85
N ASP A 171 -7.40 -11.49 -4.59
CA ASP A 171 -8.34 -10.72 -3.77
C ASP A 171 -7.81 -9.29 -3.46
N LEU A 172 -6.52 -9.04 -3.73
CA LEU A 172 -5.91 -7.70 -3.61
C LEU A 172 -6.61 -6.65 -4.49
N TRP A 173 -7.08 -7.02 -5.68
CA TRP A 173 -7.81 -6.07 -6.51
C TRP A 173 -9.10 -5.57 -5.84
N LYS A 174 -9.77 -6.43 -5.06
CA LYS A 174 -10.97 -6.04 -4.32
C LYS A 174 -10.65 -5.08 -3.17
N ILE A 175 -9.50 -5.24 -2.51
CA ILE A 175 -9.01 -4.26 -1.54
C ILE A 175 -8.75 -2.90 -2.21
N MET A 176 -8.10 -2.90 -3.38
CA MET A 176 -7.85 -1.66 -4.12
C MET A 176 -9.14 -0.99 -4.63
N GLU A 177 -10.19 -1.76 -4.91
CA GLU A 177 -11.53 -1.22 -5.18
C GLU A 177 -12.09 -0.51 -3.94
N TYR A 178 -12.01 -1.11 -2.75
CA TYR A 178 -12.48 -0.47 -1.51
C TYR A 178 -11.71 0.78 -1.12
N MET A 179 -10.44 0.92 -1.53
CA MET A 179 -9.69 2.17 -1.37
C MET A 179 -10.35 3.35 -2.10
N LYS A 180 -11.20 3.10 -3.11
CA LYS A 180 -11.99 4.10 -3.85
C LYS A 180 -13.37 4.35 -3.23
N SER A 181 -13.69 3.73 -2.09
CA SER A 181 -14.97 3.91 -1.42
C SER A 181 -15.19 5.37 -1.01
N THR A 182 -16.42 5.85 -1.14
CA THR A 182 -16.84 7.15 -0.60
C THR A 182 -16.96 7.12 0.92
N ASP A 183 -17.06 5.94 1.53
CA ASP A 183 -16.99 5.77 2.98
C ASP A 183 -15.53 5.83 3.44
N PHE A 184 -15.16 6.92 4.11
CA PHE A 184 -13.79 7.17 4.56
C PHE A 184 -13.24 6.05 5.44
N GLY A 185 -14.06 5.49 6.34
CA GLY A 185 -13.66 4.38 7.20
C GLY A 185 -13.27 3.14 6.40
N THR A 186 -14.10 2.76 5.42
CA THR A 186 -13.82 1.63 4.52
C THR A 186 -12.57 1.86 3.67
N ALA A 187 -12.42 3.05 3.06
CA ALA A 187 -11.22 3.37 2.31
C ALA A 187 -9.98 3.31 3.21
N ALA A 188 -10.06 3.84 4.44
CA ALA A 188 -8.96 3.87 5.37
C ALA A 188 -8.51 2.46 5.81
N GLU A 189 -9.45 1.56 6.10
CA GLU A 189 -9.13 0.18 6.44
C GLU A 189 -8.54 -0.58 5.23
N ALA A 190 -9.05 -0.34 4.01
CA ALA A 190 -8.50 -0.95 2.81
C ALA A 190 -7.04 -0.53 2.55
N PHE A 191 -6.72 0.75 2.76
CA PHE A 191 -5.33 1.22 2.73
C PHE A 191 -4.46 0.60 3.83
N ALA A 192 -5.00 0.42 5.04
CA ALA A 192 -4.26 -0.22 6.13
C ALA A 192 -3.93 -1.68 5.80
N ILE A 193 -4.87 -2.43 5.19
CA ILE A 193 -4.61 -3.78 4.68
C ILE A 193 -3.51 -3.77 3.60
N LEU A 194 -3.57 -2.82 2.65
CA LEU A 194 -2.52 -2.70 1.64
C LEU A 194 -1.14 -2.43 2.28
N ASP A 195 -1.08 -1.60 3.33
CA ASP A 195 0.17 -1.34 4.07
C ASP A 195 0.71 -2.61 4.73
N VAL A 196 -0.15 -3.44 5.33
CA VAL A 196 0.24 -4.75 5.87
C VAL A 196 0.83 -5.63 4.77
N ILE A 197 0.16 -5.74 3.62
CA ILE A 197 0.58 -6.59 2.48
C ILE A 197 1.95 -6.19 1.93
N VAL A 198 2.23 -4.88 1.86
CA VAL A 198 3.50 -4.39 1.29
C VAL A 198 4.60 -4.33 2.34
N ASN A 199 4.31 -3.79 3.52
CA ASN A 199 5.34 -3.46 4.49
C ASN A 199 5.50 -4.53 5.58
N CYS A 200 4.61 -5.51 5.66
CA CYS A 200 4.57 -6.52 6.73
C CYS A 200 4.58 -5.86 8.12
N ARG A 201 3.88 -4.73 8.26
CA ARG A 201 3.79 -3.98 9.52
C ARG A 201 2.58 -4.48 10.31
N GLU A 202 2.75 -4.66 11.61
CA GLU A 202 1.59 -4.74 12.50
C GLU A 202 0.84 -3.40 12.43
N ASP A 203 -0.49 -3.44 12.39
CA ASP A 203 -1.27 -2.21 12.51
C ASP A 203 -0.95 -1.54 13.86
N ILE A 204 -0.36 -0.36 13.80
CA ILE A 204 -0.08 0.50 14.94
C ILE A 204 -1.32 1.38 15.12
N SER A 205 -2.45 0.77 15.50
CA SER A 205 -3.62 1.52 15.90
C SER A 205 -3.29 2.30 17.18
N ALA A 206 -2.82 3.56 17.07
CA ALA A 206 -2.67 4.62 18.08
C ALA A 206 -2.06 4.30 19.48
N GLU A 207 -1.74 3.06 19.83
CA GLU A 207 -1.12 2.67 21.10
C GLU A 207 0.39 2.75 20.92
N THR A 208 1.02 3.70 21.61
CA THR A 208 2.47 3.86 21.61
C THR A 208 3.17 2.59 22.11
N ASP A 209 4.39 2.31 21.64
CA ASP A 209 5.19 1.15 22.09
C ASP A 209 5.38 1.09 23.62
N ASN A 210 5.28 2.24 24.31
CA ASN A 210 5.29 2.31 25.77
C ASN A 210 4.04 1.69 26.39
N GLU A 211 2.85 1.94 25.84
CA GLU A 211 1.60 1.36 26.34
C GLU A 211 1.53 -0.16 26.10
N ARG A 212 2.14 -0.66 25.01
CA ARG A 212 2.24 -2.11 24.75
C ARG A 212 3.13 -2.81 25.78
N LYS A 213 4.26 -2.19 26.15
CA LYS A 213 5.19 -2.69 27.17
C LYS A 213 4.58 -2.65 28.57
N GLU A 214 3.87 -1.57 28.92
CA GLU A 214 3.19 -1.44 30.22
C GLU A 214 2.01 -2.40 30.37
N LYS A 215 1.24 -2.65 29.30
CA LYS A 215 0.08 -3.58 29.32
C LYS A 215 0.44 -5.05 29.08
N GLY A 216 1.74 -5.39 28.99
CA GLY A 216 2.19 -6.76 28.75
C GLY A 216 1.72 -7.39 27.42
N LYS A 217 1.24 -6.57 26.46
CA LYS A 217 0.85 -7.02 25.12
C LYS A 217 2.13 -7.29 24.33
N ARG A 218 2.60 -8.53 24.30
CA ARG A 218 3.60 -8.96 23.32
C ARG A 218 2.95 -8.93 21.94
N GLY A 219 3.24 -7.90 21.14
CA GLY A 219 3.00 -7.93 19.70
C GLY A 219 3.67 -9.18 19.13
N HIS A 220 3.00 -9.84 18.20
CA HIS A 220 3.57 -11.01 17.53
C HIS A 220 4.48 -10.49 16.41
N VAL A 221 5.70 -10.12 16.79
CA VAL A 221 6.73 -9.77 15.81
C VAL A 221 7.12 -11.04 15.06
N LEU A 222 6.72 -11.14 13.80
CA LEU A 222 7.17 -12.21 12.91
C LEU A 222 8.69 -12.25 12.87
N SER A 223 9.27 -13.45 12.79
CA SER A 223 10.72 -13.58 12.58
C SER A 223 11.13 -12.86 11.29
N GLU A 224 12.35 -12.34 11.25
CA GLU A 224 12.90 -11.66 10.07
C GLU A 224 12.79 -12.53 8.81
N ASP A 225 12.96 -13.85 8.96
CA ASP A 225 12.78 -14.81 7.88
C ASP A 225 11.36 -14.83 7.32
N LYS A 226 10.34 -14.83 8.19
CA LYS A 226 8.94 -14.78 7.76
C LYS A 226 8.58 -13.44 7.14
N GLN A 227 9.11 -12.33 7.67
CA GLN A 227 8.92 -11.01 7.04
C GLN A 227 9.55 -10.95 5.64
N ARG A 228 10.74 -11.54 5.49
CA ARG A 228 11.42 -11.64 4.19
C ARG A 228 10.62 -12.50 3.20
N GLU A 229 10.07 -13.62 3.65
CA GLU A 229 9.19 -14.48 2.85
C GLU A 229 7.91 -13.74 2.44
N HIS A 230 7.24 -13.08 3.38
CA HIS A 230 6.05 -12.26 3.13
C HIS A 230 6.28 -11.21 2.03
N LYS A 231 7.35 -10.41 2.17
CA LYS A 231 7.73 -9.40 1.17
C LYS A 231 8.14 -10.03 -0.16
N ALA A 232 8.76 -11.22 -0.14
CA ALA A 232 9.10 -11.95 -1.37
C ALA A 232 7.86 -12.40 -2.14
N LEU A 233 6.78 -12.81 -1.46
CA LEU A 233 5.51 -13.15 -2.09
C LEU A 233 4.90 -11.95 -2.81
N PHE A 234 4.81 -10.79 -2.14
CA PHE A 234 4.29 -9.59 -2.78
C PHE A 234 5.16 -9.14 -3.97
N LYS A 235 6.49 -9.21 -3.85
CA LYS A 235 7.41 -8.93 -4.98
C LYS A 235 7.29 -9.89 -6.14
N ARG A 236 6.97 -11.16 -5.87
CA ARG A 236 6.71 -12.16 -6.91
C ARG A 236 5.39 -11.86 -7.62
N TRP A 237 4.36 -11.53 -6.84
CA TRP A 237 3.06 -11.13 -7.38
C TRP A 237 3.14 -9.84 -8.19
N LEU A 238 3.92 -8.85 -7.73
CA LEU A 238 4.14 -7.56 -8.38
C LEU A 238 5.15 -7.65 -9.53
N GLN A 239 4.79 -8.38 -10.57
CA GLN A 239 5.56 -8.54 -11.80
C GLN A 239 4.63 -8.44 -13.02
N ASN A 240 5.20 -8.16 -14.20
CA ASN A 240 4.48 -8.15 -15.47
C ASN A 240 3.23 -7.26 -15.47
N GLU A 241 2.07 -7.82 -15.82
CA GLU A 241 0.79 -7.11 -15.93
C GLU A 241 0.28 -6.62 -14.57
N ASN A 242 0.51 -7.38 -13.49
CA ASN A 242 0.13 -6.98 -12.13
C ASN A 242 0.84 -5.70 -11.70
N GLU A 243 2.13 -5.57 -12.01
CA GLU A 243 2.89 -4.34 -11.70
C GLU A 243 2.30 -3.14 -12.46
N THR A 244 1.98 -3.31 -13.74
CA THR A 244 1.38 -2.24 -14.56
C THR A 244 0.01 -1.81 -14.02
N GLN A 245 -0.85 -2.78 -13.69
CA GLN A 245 -2.18 -2.51 -13.14
C GLN A 245 -2.09 -1.88 -11.75
N PHE A 246 -1.20 -2.38 -10.88
CA PHE A 246 -0.98 -1.84 -9.54
C PHE A 246 -0.61 -0.35 -9.57
N TRP A 247 0.31 0.04 -10.45
CA TRP A 247 0.66 1.46 -10.62
C TRP A 247 -0.49 2.28 -11.20
N SER A 248 -1.22 1.74 -12.19
CA SER A 248 -2.38 2.41 -12.77
C SER A 248 -3.44 2.73 -11.71
N GLU A 249 -3.75 1.73 -10.86
CA GLU A 249 -4.70 1.86 -9.75
C GLU A 249 -4.25 2.92 -8.75
N LEU A 250 -3.00 2.86 -8.27
CA LEU A 250 -2.46 3.86 -7.34
C LEU A 250 -2.41 5.28 -7.94
N HIS A 251 -1.99 5.41 -9.20
CA HIS A 251 -1.91 6.70 -9.87
C HIS A 251 -3.28 7.29 -10.20
N SER A 252 -4.33 6.47 -10.29
CA SER A 252 -5.70 6.96 -10.48
C SER A 252 -6.13 7.89 -9.34
N PHE A 253 -5.77 7.56 -8.09
CA PHE A 253 -6.00 8.43 -6.93
C PHE A 253 -5.25 9.76 -7.03
N LEU A 254 -4.03 9.74 -7.58
CA LEU A 254 -3.19 10.94 -7.71
C LEU A 254 -3.67 11.89 -8.81
N ARG A 255 -4.34 11.36 -9.84
CA ARG A 255 -4.88 12.16 -10.96
C ARG A 255 -6.22 12.81 -10.63
N THR A 256 -6.98 12.25 -9.69
CA THR A 256 -8.31 12.74 -9.32
C THR A 256 -8.20 14.07 -8.54
N GLU A 257 -9.03 15.08 -8.80
CA GLU A 257 -8.94 16.37 -8.07
C GLU A 257 -9.61 16.36 -6.69
N GLU A 258 -10.47 15.38 -6.43
CA GLU A 258 -11.52 15.44 -5.40
C GLU A 258 -11.06 15.11 -3.97
N SER A 259 -9.84 14.61 -3.74
CA SER A 259 -9.40 14.23 -2.38
C SER A 259 -7.91 14.46 -2.11
N PRO A 260 -7.54 15.65 -1.56
CA PRO A 260 -6.18 15.94 -1.10
C PRO A 260 -5.66 14.93 -0.07
N ALA A 261 -6.50 14.50 0.88
CA ALA A 261 -6.12 13.52 1.90
C ALA A 261 -5.72 12.18 1.28
N THR A 262 -6.50 11.69 0.31
CA THR A 262 -6.18 10.45 -0.41
C THR A 262 -4.87 10.58 -1.19
N LYS A 263 -4.62 11.72 -1.84
CA LYS A 263 -3.33 11.97 -2.51
C LYS A 263 -2.15 11.90 -1.54
N ILE A 264 -2.26 12.55 -0.40
CA ILE A 264 -1.22 12.55 0.62
C ILE A 264 -0.97 11.11 1.10
N ARG A 265 -2.03 10.36 1.39
CA ARG A 265 -1.95 8.97 1.83
C ARG A 265 -1.26 8.07 0.79
N VAL A 266 -1.66 8.17 -0.48
CA VAL A 266 -1.05 7.39 -1.57
C VAL A 266 0.41 7.78 -1.80
N LEU A 267 0.75 9.07 -1.76
CA LEU A 267 2.14 9.53 -1.91
C LEU A 267 3.04 9.04 -0.76
N ASN A 268 2.55 9.09 0.48
CA ASN A 268 3.28 8.56 1.64
C ASN A 268 3.48 7.03 1.53
N PHE A 269 2.43 6.31 1.11
CA PHE A 269 2.54 4.88 0.84
C PHE A 269 3.58 4.57 -0.24
N LEU A 270 3.51 5.27 -1.39
CA LEU A 270 4.46 5.11 -2.49
C LEU A 270 5.90 5.38 -2.03
N TYR A 271 6.13 6.47 -1.31
CA TYR A 271 7.46 6.80 -0.79
C TYR A 271 7.96 5.71 0.17
N THR A 272 7.12 5.27 1.12
CA THR A 272 7.48 4.23 2.10
C THR A 272 7.88 2.93 1.40
N MET A 273 7.13 2.51 0.39
CA MET A 273 7.43 1.31 -0.39
C MET A 273 8.71 1.47 -1.21
N LEU A 274 8.86 2.58 -1.97
CA LEU A 274 9.96 2.78 -2.91
C LEU A 274 11.30 3.08 -2.21
N LYS A 275 11.26 3.67 -1.02
CA LYS A 275 12.44 3.93 -0.16
C LYS A 275 12.98 2.64 0.45
N SER A 276 12.12 1.64 0.66
CA SER A 276 12.49 0.40 1.35
C SER A 276 13.55 -0.39 0.55
N PRO A 277 14.62 -0.87 1.21
CA PRO A 277 15.65 -1.68 0.57
C PRO A 277 15.09 -3.00 0.00
N ASP A 278 14.02 -3.52 0.61
CA ASP A 278 13.36 -4.75 0.15
C ASP A 278 12.80 -4.61 -1.27
N TYR A 279 12.41 -3.40 -1.66
CA TYR A 279 11.76 -3.05 -2.91
C TYR A 279 12.68 -2.29 -3.88
N PHE A 280 14.00 -2.31 -3.65
CA PHE A 280 14.96 -1.56 -4.49
C PHE A 280 14.79 -1.79 -5.99
N HIS A 281 14.68 -3.04 -6.44
CA HIS A 281 14.50 -3.35 -7.86
C HIS A 281 13.16 -2.86 -8.42
N VAL A 282 12.12 -2.80 -7.58
CA VAL A 282 10.83 -2.21 -7.96
C VAL A 282 10.97 -0.70 -8.09
N ALA A 283 11.66 -0.05 -7.14
CA ALA A 283 11.94 1.38 -7.21
C ALA A 283 12.77 1.78 -8.44
N MET A 284 13.78 0.98 -8.79
CA MET A 284 14.55 1.15 -10.01
C MET A 284 13.67 1.12 -11.26
N ARG A 285 12.77 0.12 -11.39
CA ARG A 285 11.83 0.04 -12.52
C ARG A 285 10.84 1.20 -12.52
N TYR A 286 10.31 1.56 -11.36
CA TYR A 286 9.41 2.70 -11.22
C TYR A 286 10.06 4.01 -11.71
N ALA A 287 11.34 4.21 -11.36
CA ALA A 287 12.12 5.40 -11.70
C ALA A 287 12.56 5.47 -13.19
N THR A 288 12.39 4.40 -13.98
CA THR A 288 12.70 4.44 -15.42
C THR A 288 11.52 4.85 -16.29
N VAL A 289 10.30 4.92 -15.74
CA VAL A 289 9.07 5.21 -16.49
C VAL A 289 8.84 6.73 -16.59
N PRO A 290 8.85 7.33 -17.80
CA PRO A 290 8.69 8.77 -17.97
C PRO A 290 7.35 9.32 -17.45
N GLU A 291 6.26 8.56 -17.59
CA GLU A 291 4.93 8.98 -17.12
C GLU A 291 4.84 9.09 -15.59
N HIS A 292 5.58 8.27 -14.86
CA HIS A 292 5.65 8.37 -13.40
C HIS A 292 6.35 9.67 -12.99
N LEU A 293 7.44 10.04 -13.68
CA LEU A 293 8.13 11.31 -13.44
C LEU A 293 7.23 12.51 -13.74
N LYS A 294 6.56 12.51 -14.90
CA LYS A 294 5.63 13.60 -15.28
C LYS A 294 4.52 13.77 -14.25
N LEU A 295 3.98 12.67 -13.71
CA LEU A 295 2.97 12.71 -12.65
C LEU A 295 3.52 13.37 -11.39
N MET A 296 4.70 12.95 -10.91
CA MET A 296 5.32 13.56 -9.72
C MET A 296 5.62 15.04 -9.94
N MET A 297 6.18 15.42 -11.10
CA MET A 297 6.45 16.83 -11.44
C MET A 297 5.18 17.69 -11.48
N ARG A 298 4.05 17.13 -11.93
CA ARG A 298 2.75 17.83 -11.87
C ARG A 298 2.26 18.02 -10.43
N LEU A 299 2.48 17.04 -9.56
CA LEU A 299 2.10 17.11 -8.15
C LEU A 299 3.00 18.05 -7.33
N LEU A 300 4.24 18.28 -7.75
CA LEU A 300 5.08 19.35 -7.20
C LEU A 300 4.48 20.75 -7.42
N ASP A 301 3.70 20.92 -8.49
CA ASP A 301 2.98 22.17 -8.79
C ASP A 301 1.55 22.19 -8.19
N ALA A 302 1.25 21.29 -7.25
CA ALA A 302 -0.06 21.27 -6.60
C ALA A 302 -0.29 22.52 -5.74
N LYS A 303 -1.53 23.00 -5.65
CA LYS A 303 -1.90 24.14 -4.79
C LYS A 303 -1.68 23.87 -3.30
N ASN A 304 -1.77 22.60 -2.89
CA ASN A 304 -1.63 22.18 -1.50
C ASN A 304 -0.15 21.89 -1.20
N CYS A 305 0.46 22.69 -0.33
CA CYS A 305 1.86 22.58 0.07
C CYS A 305 2.23 21.19 0.64
N ARG A 306 1.32 20.56 1.39
CA ARG A 306 1.54 19.22 1.93
C ARG A 306 1.67 18.20 0.81
N ILE A 307 0.85 18.29 -0.24
CA ILE A 307 0.98 17.47 -1.45
C ILE A 307 2.33 17.69 -2.12
N GLN A 308 2.79 18.95 -2.23
CA GLN A 308 4.09 19.26 -2.81
C GLN A 308 5.24 18.56 -2.06
N VAL A 309 5.23 18.62 -0.73
CA VAL A 309 6.24 17.99 0.13
C VAL A 309 6.23 16.47 -0.02
N VAL A 310 5.06 15.81 0.04
CA VAL A 310 5.01 14.35 -0.11
C VAL A 310 5.26 13.89 -1.55
N ALA A 311 4.94 14.71 -2.55
CA ALA A 311 5.30 14.46 -3.94
C ALA A 311 6.82 14.58 -4.16
N TYR A 312 7.47 15.54 -3.49
CA TYR A 312 8.92 15.66 -3.48
C TYR A 312 9.60 14.40 -2.95
N ASN A 313 9.06 13.79 -1.90
CA ASN A 313 9.59 12.53 -1.35
C ASN A 313 9.58 11.38 -2.38
N VAL A 314 8.56 11.29 -3.22
CA VAL A 314 8.55 10.31 -4.33
C VAL A 314 9.45 10.76 -5.48
N PHE A 315 9.48 12.06 -5.78
CA PHE A 315 10.30 12.63 -6.85
C PHE A 315 11.81 12.41 -6.62
N LYS A 316 12.31 12.54 -5.39
CA LYS A 316 13.74 12.30 -5.09
C LYS A 316 14.19 10.86 -5.35
N ILE A 317 13.28 9.88 -5.37
CA ILE A 317 13.60 8.48 -5.73
C ILE A 317 14.12 8.37 -7.16
N PHE A 318 13.62 9.20 -8.10
CA PHE A 318 14.16 9.24 -9.47
C PHE A 318 15.63 9.62 -9.48
N PHE A 319 16.05 10.52 -8.59
CA PHE A 319 17.44 10.95 -8.47
C PHE A 319 18.31 9.89 -7.79
N ALA A 320 17.80 9.27 -6.73
CA ALA A 320 18.51 8.19 -6.04
C ALA A 320 18.74 6.96 -6.93
N CYS A 321 17.76 6.62 -7.79
CA CYS A 321 17.81 5.41 -8.62
C CYS A 321 18.43 5.64 -9.99
N ALA A 322 18.21 6.79 -10.61
CA ALA A 322 18.57 7.02 -12.01
C ALA A 322 19.94 7.70 -12.21
N PHE A 323 20.61 8.24 -11.18
CA PHE A 323 21.88 8.96 -11.38
C PHE A 323 23.11 8.12 -10.99
N PRO A 324 24.28 8.34 -11.64
CA PRO A 324 24.62 9.45 -12.54
C PRO A 324 24.18 9.30 -14.01
N ASP A 325 23.63 8.16 -14.41
CA ASP A 325 23.30 7.84 -15.81
C ASP A 325 21.78 7.62 -16.00
N PRO A 326 20.98 8.71 -16.05
CA PRO A 326 19.53 8.61 -16.11
C PRO A 326 19.05 8.00 -17.43
N PRO A 327 18.01 7.13 -17.41
CA PRO A 327 17.42 6.60 -18.62
C PRO A 327 17.04 7.72 -19.60
N LYS A 328 17.21 7.48 -20.90
CA LYS A 328 16.99 8.49 -21.95
C LYS A 328 15.66 9.24 -21.81
N GLY A 329 14.55 8.52 -21.59
CA GLY A 329 13.22 9.15 -21.43
C GLY A 329 13.09 10.04 -20.18
N ILE A 330 13.85 9.74 -19.12
CA ILE A 330 13.92 10.55 -17.90
C ILE A 330 14.78 11.80 -18.16
N ALA A 331 15.94 11.64 -18.78
CA ALA A 331 16.83 12.75 -19.13
C ALA A 331 16.16 13.76 -20.07
N GLU A 332 15.38 13.28 -21.05
CA GLU A 332 14.62 14.11 -21.99
C GLU A 332 13.55 14.98 -21.31
N ILE A 333 13.02 14.57 -20.15
CA ILE A 333 12.08 15.37 -19.36
C ILE A 333 12.84 16.33 -18.44
N LEU A 334 13.88 15.85 -17.76
CA LEU A 334 14.59 16.65 -16.76
C LEU A 334 15.40 17.79 -17.39
N PHE A 335 16.03 17.56 -18.55
CA PHE A 335 16.95 18.54 -19.14
C PHE A 335 16.25 19.86 -19.54
N PRO A 336 15.12 19.87 -20.27
CA PRO A 336 14.41 21.10 -20.62
C PRO A 336 13.83 21.83 -19.40
N ASN A 337 13.40 21.06 -18.39
CA ASN A 337 12.74 21.60 -17.20
C ASN A 337 13.71 21.93 -16.05
N LYS A 338 15.01 21.67 -16.22
CA LYS A 338 16.06 21.80 -15.18
C LYS A 338 16.02 23.11 -14.41
N LYS A 339 15.92 24.25 -15.10
CA LYS A 339 15.92 25.56 -14.44
C LYS A 339 14.70 25.71 -13.52
N LYS A 340 13.51 25.39 -14.02
CA LYS A 340 12.26 25.47 -13.25
C LYS A 340 12.28 24.54 -12.04
N ILE A 341 12.81 23.32 -12.21
CA ILE A 341 12.93 22.35 -11.12
C ILE A 341 13.86 22.91 -10.03
N VAL A 342 15.03 23.44 -10.40
CA VAL A 342 15.97 24.04 -9.43
C VAL A 342 15.31 25.20 -8.69
N ASP A 343 14.70 26.15 -9.41
CA ASP A 343 14.04 27.31 -8.81
C ASP A 343 12.92 26.88 -7.83
N PHE A 344 12.15 25.85 -8.19
CA PHE A 344 11.12 25.28 -7.33
C PHE A 344 11.69 24.63 -6.08
N LEU A 345 12.71 23.78 -6.21
CA LEU A 345 13.30 23.05 -5.07
C LEU A 345 13.96 24.01 -4.07
N GLU A 346 14.57 25.09 -4.56
CA GLU A 346 15.11 26.17 -3.72
C GLU A 346 13.99 26.88 -2.92
N ALA A 347 12.85 27.15 -3.54
CA ALA A 347 11.70 27.72 -2.82
C ALA A 347 11.10 26.72 -1.81
N LEU A 348 11.01 25.44 -2.18
CA LEU A 348 10.48 24.37 -1.32
C LEU A 348 11.35 24.19 -0.07
N LYS A 349 12.68 24.12 -0.23
CA LYS A 349 13.61 23.98 0.90
C LYS A 349 13.61 25.20 1.84
N GLU A 350 13.37 26.40 1.32
CA GLU A 350 13.32 27.62 2.13
C GLU A 350 12.02 27.69 2.97
N SER A 351 10.94 27.13 2.43
CA SER A 351 9.63 27.04 3.10
C SER A 351 9.54 25.92 4.13
N THR A 352 10.30 24.84 3.94
CA THR A 352 10.27 23.65 4.78
C THR A 352 11.54 23.61 5.64
N LYS A 353 11.63 24.52 6.62
CA LYS A 353 12.72 24.48 7.60
C LYS A 353 12.54 23.25 8.49
N ASP A 354 13.11 22.12 8.09
CA ASP A 354 13.14 20.93 8.93
C ASP A 354 14.14 21.13 10.08
N ARG A 355 13.99 20.33 11.15
CA ARG A 355 14.81 20.50 12.36
C ARG A 355 16.27 20.06 12.17
N ASN A 356 16.53 19.23 11.15
CA ASN A 356 17.80 18.52 10.97
C ASN A 356 18.57 18.96 9.71
N GLY A 357 17.98 19.80 8.83
CA GLY A 357 18.60 20.19 7.56
C GLY A 357 18.58 19.10 6.47
N GLU A 358 17.84 18.02 6.67
CA GLU A 358 17.87 16.84 5.79
C GLU A 358 17.34 17.18 4.39
N MET A 359 16.21 17.91 4.31
CA MET A 359 15.68 18.35 3.02
C MET A 359 16.65 19.28 2.30
N GLN A 360 17.35 20.16 3.02
CA GLN A 360 18.31 21.09 2.42
C GLN A 360 19.47 20.31 1.78
N ASP A 361 20.04 19.32 2.49
CA ASP A 361 21.12 18.47 1.96
C ASP A 361 20.66 17.66 0.73
N GLU A 362 19.45 17.09 0.77
CA GLU A 362 18.88 16.33 -0.34
C GLU A 362 18.66 17.20 -1.58
N VAL A 363 18.09 18.39 -1.40
CA VAL A 363 17.83 19.34 -2.49
C VAL A 363 19.15 19.80 -3.12
N ASP A 364 20.16 20.12 -2.31
CA ASP A 364 21.47 20.56 -2.80
C ASP A 364 22.15 19.46 -3.64
N LEU A 365 22.01 18.20 -3.23
CA LEU A 365 22.50 17.06 -4.00
C LEU A 365 21.73 16.87 -5.32
N ILE A 366 20.39 16.92 -5.29
CA ILE A 366 19.55 16.84 -6.50
C ILE A 366 19.94 17.96 -7.48
N ASN A 367 20.09 19.19 -6.98
CA ASN A 367 20.53 20.33 -7.79
C ASN A 367 21.92 20.11 -8.39
N SER A 368 22.84 19.48 -7.65
CA SER A 368 24.16 19.08 -8.15
C SER A 368 24.08 18.03 -9.26
N GLN A 369 23.19 17.04 -9.13
CA GLN A 369 22.95 16.01 -10.15
C GLN A 369 22.30 16.59 -11.41
N LEU A 370 21.28 17.44 -11.24
CA LEU A 370 20.65 18.18 -12.33
C LEU A 370 21.68 19.02 -13.10
N ARG A 371 22.63 19.65 -12.40
CA ARG A 371 23.72 20.41 -13.03
C ARG A 371 24.57 19.56 -13.99
N LYS A 372 24.80 18.30 -13.64
CA LYS A 372 25.63 17.33 -14.39
C LYS A 372 24.89 16.59 -15.51
N LEU A 373 23.59 16.83 -15.71
CA LEU A 373 22.83 16.20 -16.79
C LEU A 373 23.49 16.46 -18.17
N PRO A 374 23.73 15.41 -18.99
CA PRO A 374 24.28 15.57 -20.31
C PRO A 374 23.33 16.39 -21.19
N LYS A 375 23.88 17.30 -22.00
CA LYS A 375 23.08 17.99 -23.04
C LYS A 375 22.63 16.93 -24.04
N SER A 376 21.33 16.76 -24.23
CA SER A 376 20.77 15.83 -25.22
C SER A 376 21.40 16.10 -26.59
N THR A 377 22.30 15.23 -27.05
CA THR A 377 22.90 15.32 -28.38
C THR A 377 22.09 14.48 -29.35
N SER A 378 21.07 15.10 -29.94
CA SER A 378 20.55 14.67 -31.23
C SER A 378 21.57 14.99 -32.32
N LYS A 379 22.38 14.01 -32.73
CA LYS A 379 22.86 13.92 -34.11
C LYS A 379 22.77 12.47 -34.58
N VAL A 380 21.70 12.21 -35.32
CA VAL A 380 21.68 11.20 -36.38
C VAL A 380 22.87 11.50 -37.31
N VAL A 381 23.81 10.57 -37.43
CA VAL A 381 24.77 10.56 -38.55
C VAL A 381 24.32 9.44 -39.48
N SER A 382 23.67 9.85 -40.56
CA SER A 382 23.42 9.07 -41.77
C SER A 382 24.64 9.09 -42.70
N GLY A 383 25.09 7.90 -43.16
CA GLY A 383 25.87 7.63 -44.40
C GLY A 383 27.39 7.90 -44.35
N SER A 384 28.28 6.90 -44.19
CA SER A 384 28.87 5.96 -45.20
C SER A 384 30.20 6.47 -45.82
N PRO A 385 31.12 5.64 -46.38
CA PRO A 385 31.11 4.17 -46.57
C PRO A 385 32.40 3.42 -46.15
N MET A 386 32.27 2.08 -46.13
CA MET A 386 33.23 0.98 -46.33
C MET A 386 34.75 1.23 -46.30
N ASP A 387 35.45 0.39 -45.53
CA ASP A 387 36.63 -0.30 -46.07
C ASP A 387 36.76 -1.74 -45.52
N LYS A 388 36.97 -2.68 -46.45
CA LYS A 388 37.16 -4.12 -46.19
C LYS A 388 38.65 -4.43 -46.08
N LYS A 389 39.04 -5.19 -45.07
CA LYS A 389 40.10 -6.23 -45.05
C LYS A 389 40.29 -6.68 -43.59
N ASN A 390 40.66 -7.89 -43.21
CA ASN A 390 40.61 -9.26 -43.73
C ASN A 390 41.17 -10.10 -42.56
N GLN A 391 40.76 -11.37 -42.45
CA GLN A 391 41.46 -12.48 -41.78
C GLN A 391 41.49 -12.59 -40.24
N SER A 392 40.78 -13.62 -39.76
CA SER A 392 41.21 -14.50 -38.65
C SER A 392 42.37 -15.40 -39.11
N PRO A 393 43.09 -16.09 -38.18
CA PRO A 393 42.62 -17.44 -37.83
C PRO A 393 42.91 -17.94 -36.39
N ALA A 394 42.09 -18.93 -36.00
CA ALA A 394 42.42 -20.15 -35.23
C ALA A 394 42.73 -20.12 -33.69
N VAL A 395 41.69 -20.49 -32.92
CA VAL A 395 41.54 -21.62 -31.96
C VAL A 395 42.76 -22.59 -31.89
N PRO A 396 43.22 -23.10 -30.72
CA PRO A 396 42.39 -24.00 -29.91
C PRO A 396 42.46 -24.01 -28.38
N ALA A 397 41.39 -24.63 -27.87
CA ALA A 397 41.15 -25.20 -26.55
C ALA A 397 42.37 -25.86 -25.90
N ASN A 398 42.47 -25.82 -24.56
CA ASN A 398 42.01 -26.94 -23.72
C ASN A 398 42.15 -26.70 -22.21
N SER A 399 41.23 -27.34 -21.48
CA SER A 399 41.39 -28.03 -20.18
C SER A 399 41.86 -27.29 -18.91
N SER A 400 40.90 -27.15 -18.00
CA SER A 400 40.82 -27.83 -16.70
C SER A 400 41.97 -27.73 -15.69
N ALA A 401 41.57 -27.25 -14.51
CA ALA A 401 41.95 -27.69 -13.16
C ALA A 401 43.42 -27.52 -12.73
N ASN A 402 43.67 -26.71 -11.69
CA ASN A 402 43.88 -27.29 -10.37
C ASN A 402 43.86 -26.22 -9.25
N VAL A 403 43.46 -26.71 -8.09
CA VAL A 403 43.45 -26.07 -6.76
C VAL A 403 44.86 -26.14 -6.17
N HIS A 404 45.34 -25.06 -5.51
CA HIS A 404 45.92 -25.08 -4.15
C HIS A 404 46.62 -23.76 -3.76
N SER A 405 46.11 -23.18 -2.67
CA SER A 405 46.77 -22.59 -1.48
C SER A 405 48.28 -22.28 -1.48
N ALA A 406 48.62 -21.03 -1.12
CA ALA A 406 49.65 -20.59 -0.14
C ALA A 406 49.67 -19.04 -0.17
N SER A 407 49.17 -18.32 0.83
CA SER A 407 49.78 -17.92 2.12
C SER A 407 51.09 -17.11 2.03
N ALA A 408 51.01 -15.92 2.64
CA ALA A 408 52.03 -15.12 3.34
C ALA A 408 52.94 -14.13 2.57
N ASN A 409 52.63 -12.87 2.84
CA ASN A 409 53.49 -11.78 3.33
C ASN A 409 54.22 -10.80 2.39
N ASP A 410 53.86 -9.54 2.66
CA ASP A 410 54.69 -8.36 2.96
C ASP A 410 54.78 -7.19 1.97
N ASP A 411 54.45 -6.04 2.57
CA ASP A 411 54.91 -4.68 2.33
C ASP A 411 54.68 -4.01 0.96
N ALA A 412 53.76 -3.04 0.93
CA ALA A 412 54.14 -1.63 1.10
C ALA A 412 52.96 -0.67 0.79
N LYS A 413 52.61 0.13 1.80
CA LYS A 413 51.93 1.43 1.78
C LYS A 413 51.60 2.03 0.40
N ARG A 414 50.31 2.04 0.05
CA ARG A 414 49.66 3.17 -0.64
C ARG A 414 48.22 3.28 -0.17
N THR A 415 47.94 4.29 0.64
CA THR A 415 46.58 4.73 0.96
C THR A 415 45.87 5.18 -0.32
N PRO A 416 44.68 4.66 -0.66
CA PRO A 416 43.82 5.31 -1.63
C PRO A 416 43.15 6.49 -0.92
N LYS A 417 43.41 7.70 -1.41
CA LYS A 417 42.67 8.91 -1.07
C LYS A 417 41.17 8.63 -1.17
N GLU A 418 40.43 8.95 -0.09
CA GLU A 418 38.97 8.92 -0.05
C GLU A 418 38.39 9.62 -1.28
N ALA A 419 37.62 8.89 -2.07
CA ALA A 419 36.73 9.48 -3.06
C ALA A 419 35.53 10.13 -2.32
N PRO A 420 35.04 11.30 -2.76
CA PRO A 420 33.94 11.96 -2.08
C PRO A 420 32.66 11.12 -2.14
N LYS A 421 32.00 10.96 -0.98
CA LYS A 421 30.66 10.37 -0.84
C LYS A 421 29.66 11.12 -1.74
N LEU A 422 29.42 10.61 -2.95
CA LEU A 422 28.50 11.19 -3.95
C LEU A 422 27.36 10.23 -4.30
N ARG A 423 27.00 9.34 -3.38
CA ARG A 423 25.92 8.38 -3.58
C ARG A 423 25.06 8.40 -2.33
N LEU A 424 23.88 9.02 -2.40
CA LEU A 424 22.80 8.69 -1.47
C LEU A 424 22.47 7.22 -1.70
N THR A 425 22.84 6.38 -0.75
CA THR A 425 22.38 5.00 -0.76
C THR A 425 20.94 4.98 -0.23
N LEU A 426 20.08 4.07 -0.74
CA LEU A 426 18.73 3.91 -0.19
C LEU A 426 18.74 3.55 1.31
N SER A 427 19.84 2.95 1.77
CA SER A 427 20.15 2.75 3.18
C SER A 427 20.33 4.05 3.98
N GLU A 428 20.88 5.11 3.38
CA GLU A 428 21.00 6.44 4.02
C GLU A 428 19.65 7.17 4.04
N LEU A 429 18.81 6.97 3.02
CA LEU A 429 17.42 7.42 3.08
C LEU A 429 16.68 6.73 4.24
N SER A 430 16.86 5.42 4.42
CA SER A 430 16.13 4.62 5.43
C SER A 430 16.42 4.95 6.90
N LEU A 431 17.55 5.60 7.21
CA LEU A 431 17.96 5.89 8.61
C LEU A 431 17.48 7.25 9.12
N SER A 432 16.90 8.08 8.26
CA SER A 432 16.45 9.42 8.59
C SER A 432 14.93 9.52 8.42
N GLU A 433 14.21 9.56 9.55
CA GLU A 433 12.98 10.33 9.80
C GLU A 433 12.32 9.82 11.11
N SER A 434 12.16 10.72 12.07
CA SER A 434 11.36 10.52 13.29
C SER A 434 9.92 10.97 13.07
N ASN A 435 8.98 10.26 13.70
CA ASN A 435 7.52 10.48 13.72
C ASN A 435 7.10 11.94 13.45
N GLN A 436 6.57 12.20 12.25
CA GLN A 436 5.64 13.31 12.06
C GLN A 436 4.30 12.87 12.63
N GLY A 437 3.98 13.34 13.83
CA GLY A 437 2.67 13.17 14.43
C GLY A 437 1.60 13.77 13.52
N GLU A 438 0.52 13.02 13.35
CA GLU A 438 -0.73 13.43 12.70
C GLU A 438 -1.36 14.58 13.50
N ASN A 439 -1.00 15.82 13.20
CA ASN A 439 -1.81 16.98 13.55
C ASN A 439 -2.31 17.58 12.23
N GLU A 440 -3.59 17.40 11.95
CA GLU A 440 -4.24 17.82 10.70
C GLU A 440 -4.52 19.33 10.62
N ASP A 441 -4.12 20.14 11.61
CA ASP A 441 -4.61 21.52 11.77
C ASP A 441 -3.57 22.66 11.73
N GLU A 442 -2.32 22.43 11.30
CA GLU A 442 -1.43 23.56 10.96
C GLU A 442 -1.54 23.90 9.46
N GLU A 443 -2.25 24.99 9.14
CA GLU A 443 -2.22 25.64 7.83
C GLU A 443 -0.78 26.08 7.50
N VAL A 444 -0.01 25.22 6.84
CA VAL A 444 1.22 25.61 6.16
C VAL A 444 0.81 26.47 4.96
N PRO A 445 1.25 27.74 4.85
CA PRO A 445 0.87 28.60 3.74
C PRO A 445 1.19 27.95 2.38
N SER A 446 0.34 28.13 1.37
CA SER A 446 0.63 27.72 -0.02
C SER A 446 1.83 28.53 -0.55
N VAL A 447 3.06 28.03 -0.40
CA VAL A 447 4.27 28.84 -0.64
C VAL A 447 4.65 28.98 -2.12
N VAL A 448 4.09 28.19 -3.04
CA VAL A 448 4.53 28.21 -4.46
C VAL A 448 3.38 28.55 -5.42
N SER A 449 2.78 29.73 -5.28
CA SER A 449 1.75 30.18 -6.25
C SER A 449 2.33 30.84 -7.53
N ARG A 450 3.66 30.84 -7.72
CA ARG A 450 4.31 31.61 -8.81
C ARG A 450 5.33 30.87 -9.68
N THR A 451 5.70 29.62 -9.38
CA THR A 451 6.69 28.87 -10.18
C THR A 451 6.06 27.61 -10.76
N ALA A 452 5.09 27.80 -11.67
CA ALA A 452 4.43 26.67 -12.32
C ALA A 452 5.45 25.84 -13.11
N ILE A 453 5.63 24.56 -12.74
CA ILE A 453 6.38 23.59 -13.55
C ILE A 453 5.47 23.15 -14.70
N VAL A 454 5.19 24.08 -15.61
CA VAL A 454 4.57 23.73 -16.90
C VAL A 454 5.61 22.93 -17.67
N LEU A 455 5.38 21.62 -17.78
CA LEU A 455 6.15 20.69 -18.60
C LEU A 455 6.19 21.23 -20.02
N GLN A 456 7.38 21.54 -20.52
CA GLN A 456 7.52 21.82 -21.95
C GLN A 456 7.32 20.50 -22.73
N PRO A 457 6.52 20.50 -23.80
CA PRO A 457 6.38 19.32 -24.66
C PRO A 457 7.73 18.94 -25.25
N SER A 458 7.96 17.64 -25.45
CA SER A 458 9.19 17.15 -26.07
C SER A 458 9.12 17.41 -27.58
N GLU A 459 10.25 17.70 -28.22
CA GLU A 459 10.32 17.97 -29.69
C GLU A 459 9.75 16.80 -30.55
N ARG A 460 9.53 15.63 -29.96
CA ARG A 460 8.93 14.46 -30.63
C ARG A 460 7.40 14.45 -30.66
N ASP A 461 6.73 15.31 -29.88
CA ASP A 461 5.27 15.37 -29.83
C ASP A 461 4.66 16.23 -30.97
N GLU A 462 5.47 17.03 -31.69
CA GLU A 462 4.99 17.86 -32.81
C GLU A 462 5.02 17.17 -34.18
N GLU A 463 5.77 16.07 -34.36
CA GLU A 463 5.93 15.43 -35.68
C GLU A 463 4.79 14.47 -36.07
N PHE A 464 3.91 14.07 -35.13
CA PHE A 464 2.77 13.19 -35.43
C PHE A 464 1.46 13.93 -35.75
N GLY A 465 1.46 15.27 -35.75
CA GLY A 465 0.26 16.10 -35.91
C GLY A 465 0.04 16.75 -37.29
N ARG A 466 0.97 16.62 -38.24
CA ARG A 466 0.83 17.22 -39.58
C ARG A 466 0.82 16.18 -40.68
N GLY A 467 -0.37 15.67 -40.99
CA GLY A 467 -0.55 14.85 -42.18
C GLY A 467 -1.93 14.24 -42.33
N MET A 468 -2.98 15.06 -42.47
CA MET A 468 -4.12 14.77 -43.36
C MET A 468 -5.08 15.97 -43.39
N GLN A 469 -5.11 16.69 -44.50
CA GLN A 469 -6.28 17.47 -44.92
C GLN A 469 -7.25 16.54 -45.65
N PRO A 470 -8.55 16.81 -45.54
CA PRO A 470 -9.37 16.85 -46.74
C PRO A 470 -10.12 18.18 -46.84
N GLY A 471 -10.08 18.79 -48.03
CA GLY A 471 -10.75 20.04 -48.36
C GLY A 471 -12.19 19.87 -48.85
N GLY A 472 -12.95 20.97 -48.75
CA GLY A 472 -14.24 21.26 -49.41
C GLY A 472 -15.45 20.68 -48.68
N GLY A 473 -16.41 21.41 -48.11
CA GLY A 473 -16.88 22.78 -48.33
C GLY A 473 -18.28 22.72 -48.95
N ILE A 474 -19.32 23.11 -48.21
CA ILE A 474 -20.59 23.73 -48.66
C ILE A 474 -21.27 24.35 -47.42
N THR A 475 -22.02 25.40 -47.70
CA THR A 475 -22.39 26.59 -46.93
C THR A 475 -23.56 26.46 -45.93
N THR A 476 -23.60 27.45 -45.05
CA THR A 476 -24.53 27.89 -43.95
C THR A 476 -26.02 28.03 -44.36
N PRO A 477 -27.01 28.39 -43.47
CA PRO A 477 -26.89 29.08 -42.17
C PRO A 477 -27.83 28.73 -40.99
N SER A 478 -27.47 29.34 -39.86
CA SER A 478 -28.15 29.52 -38.55
C SER A 478 -29.57 30.11 -38.64
N PRO A 479 -30.38 30.01 -37.55
CA PRO A 479 -30.81 31.24 -36.90
C PRO A 479 -30.88 31.19 -35.36
N ARG A 480 -30.84 32.40 -34.77
CA ARG A 480 -30.98 32.72 -33.34
C ARG A 480 -32.29 33.50 -33.11
N ALA A 481 -32.91 33.26 -31.96
CA ALA A 481 -33.88 34.08 -31.20
C ALA A 481 -35.37 34.09 -31.62
N ALA A 482 -36.27 33.74 -30.67
CA ALA A 482 -37.35 34.59 -30.13
C ALA A 482 -38.29 33.88 -29.12
N GLN A 483 -38.52 34.56 -27.98
CA GLN A 483 -39.81 34.79 -27.28
C GLN A 483 -40.59 33.70 -26.48
N GLN A 484 -40.69 34.00 -25.18
CA GLN A 484 -41.86 34.04 -24.26
C GLN A 484 -43.24 33.49 -24.70
N SER A 485 -43.86 32.69 -23.83
CA SER A 485 -45.17 32.90 -23.16
C SER A 485 -45.75 31.54 -22.71
N GLU A 486 -45.93 31.36 -21.40
CA GLU A 486 -47.23 31.25 -20.71
C GLU A 486 -48.05 29.97 -20.98
N ALA A 487 -48.18 29.12 -19.96
CA ALA A 487 -49.47 28.55 -19.54
C ALA A 487 -49.31 27.85 -18.18
N ARG A 488 -49.74 28.56 -17.12
CA ARG A 488 -50.18 27.96 -15.85
C ARG A 488 -51.58 27.41 -16.06
N THR A 489 -51.88 26.24 -15.51
CA THR A 489 -53.25 25.90 -15.12
C THR A 489 -53.24 25.16 -13.79
N SER A 490 -53.55 25.91 -12.73
CA SER A 490 -53.91 25.38 -11.42
C SER A 490 -55.40 25.07 -11.41
N VAL A 491 -55.81 23.91 -10.89
CA VAL A 491 -57.18 23.69 -10.40
C VAL A 491 -57.16 23.05 -9.01
N LYS A 492 -57.42 23.94 -8.03
CA LYS A 492 -58.24 23.85 -6.81
C LYS A 492 -58.25 22.59 -5.92
N ARG A 493 -57.91 22.85 -4.65
CA ARG A 493 -58.40 22.20 -3.41
C ARG A 493 -59.94 22.15 -3.34
N THR A 494 -60.51 21.06 -2.83
CA THR A 494 -61.42 21.03 -1.67
C THR A 494 -61.85 19.59 -1.33
N ALA A 495 -61.49 19.14 -0.13
CA ALA A 495 -62.24 18.34 0.85
C ALA A 495 -61.22 17.69 1.80
#